data_AF-A0A0D0B505-F1
#
_entry.id   AF-A0A0D0B505-F1
#
_cell.length_a   1.000
_cell.length_b   1.000
_cell.length_c   1.000
_cell.angle_alpha   90.00
_cell.angle_beta   90.00
_cell.angle_gamma   90.00
#
_symmetry.space_group_name_H-M   'P 1'
#
loop_
_entity.id
_entity.type
_entity.pdbx_description
1 polymer ?
#
loop_
_entity_poly.entity_id
_entity_poly.type
_entity_poly.pdbx_seq_one_letter_code
_entity_poly.pdbx_strand_id
1 'polypeptide(L)'
;DIMWIWCHDRQWIIQCSGINFIQNFPRFMVLFHALQLFELHDWGRNKDFLPVQIEGKQCHESKIEDKDLGTVDLLLHTSHDKRVTHYGLQGRATDVVPVTSEVLTKKYLHVQDWMVAKIFWGEASRTT
;
A
#
# COMPACT_ATOMS: atom_id res chain seq x y z
N ASP A 1 8.84 28.70 0.45
CA ASP A 1 8.29 28.24 -0.84
C ASP A 1 9.29 27.47 -1.70
N ILE A 2 9.85 26.38 -1.18
CA ILE A 2 10.74 25.50 -1.95
C ILE A 2 10.20 24.07 -1.80
N MET A 3 9.92 23.43 -2.92
CA MET A 3 9.50 22.03 -2.99
C MET A 3 10.71 21.16 -3.27
N TRP A 4 10.90 20.12 -2.47
CA TRP A 4 11.94 19.11 -2.68
C TRP A 4 11.29 17.84 -3.24
N ILE A 5 11.82 17.35 -4.36
CA ILE A 5 11.38 16.12 -4.98
C ILE A 5 12.47 15.08 -4.79
N TRP A 6 12.07 13.95 -4.24
CA TRP A 6 12.93 12.78 -4.07
C TRP A 6 12.45 11.72 -5.04
N CYS A 7 13.21 11.48 -6.10
CA CYS A 7 12.92 10.41 -7.04
C CYS A 7 13.74 9.19 -6.62
N HIS A 8 13.05 8.10 -6.31
CA HIS A 8 13.69 6.81 -6.06
C HIS A 8 13.67 5.99 -7.36
N ASP A 9 14.85 5.56 -7.82
CA ASP A 9 14.97 4.52 -8.83
C ASP A 9 15.66 3.29 -8.21
N ARG A 10 15.57 2.13 -8.89
CA ARG A 10 16.23 0.87 -8.52
C ARG A 10 17.76 1.02 -8.39
N GLN A 11 18.33 2.12 -8.85
CA GLN A 11 19.74 2.43 -8.87
C GLN A 11 20.04 3.75 -8.11
N TRP A 12 19.49 3.96 -6.91
CA TRP A 12 19.79 5.08 -5.97
C TRP A 12 18.79 6.25 -5.97
N ILE A 13 18.89 7.07 -4.90
CA ILE A 13 18.11 8.29 -4.70
C ILE A 13 18.61 9.36 -5.66
N ILE A 14 17.76 9.76 -6.60
CA ILE A 14 17.99 10.95 -7.41
C ILE A 14 17.45 12.12 -6.61
N GLN A 15 18.35 12.84 -5.93
CA GLN A 15 18.02 14.08 -5.27
C GLN A 15 17.89 15.19 -6.31
N CYS A 16 16.66 15.67 -6.53
CA CYS A 16 16.43 16.84 -7.36
C CYS A 16 16.76 18.12 -6.56
N SER A 17 17.35 19.12 -7.22
CA SER A 17 17.52 20.45 -6.63
C SER A 17 16.15 21.04 -6.29
N GLY A 18 16.00 21.63 -5.09
CA GLY A 18 14.74 22.22 -4.65
C GLY A 18 14.20 23.26 -5.63
N ILE A 19 12.92 23.16 -5.97
CA ILE A 19 12.23 24.07 -6.90
C ILE A 19 11.51 25.12 -6.07
N ASN A 20 11.88 26.39 -6.23
CA ASN A 20 11.07 27.49 -5.70
C ASN A 20 9.83 27.67 -6.59
N PHE A 21 8.66 27.27 -6.11
CA PHE A 21 7.44 27.25 -6.92
C PHE A 21 6.82 28.62 -7.17
N ILE A 22 7.15 29.64 -6.36
CA ILE A 22 6.71 31.03 -6.60
C ILE A 22 7.56 31.65 -7.70
N GLN A 23 8.89 31.54 -7.58
CA GLN A 23 9.82 32.11 -8.57
C GLN A 23 9.83 31.35 -9.89
N ASN A 24 9.54 30.04 -9.87
CA ASN A 24 9.55 29.16 -11.03
C ASN A 24 8.15 28.65 -11.39
N PHE A 25 7.12 29.47 -11.20
CA PHE A 25 5.73 29.07 -11.39
C PHE A 25 5.45 28.38 -12.74
N PRO A 26 5.94 28.87 -13.90
CA PRO A 26 5.73 28.18 -15.17
C PRO A 26 6.34 26.77 -15.22
N ARG A 27 7.56 26.59 -14.67
CA ARG A 27 8.19 25.26 -14.58
C ARG A 27 7.44 24.34 -13.62
N PHE A 28 6.95 24.88 -12.51
CA PHE A 28 6.12 24.13 -11.58
C PHE A 28 4.83 23.66 -12.25
N MET A 29 4.16 24.49 -13.05
CA MET A 29 2.93 24.09 -13.76
C MET A 29 3.19 22.99 -14.78
N VAL A 30 4.31 23.04 -15.52
CA VAL A 30 4.70 21.96 -16.45
C VAL A 30 4.96 20.66 -15.71
N LEU A 31 5.71 20.72 -14.60
CA LEU A 31 5.96 19.55 -13.78
C LEU A 31 4.66 18.99 -13.19
N PHE A 32 3.81 19.84 -12.61
CA PHE A 32 2.52 19.44 -12.06
C PHE A 32 1.65 18.74 -13.11
N HIS A 33 1.58 19.32 -14.32
CA HIS A 33 0.89 18.70 -15.43
C HIS A 33 1.47 17.34 -15.81
N ALA A 34 2.80 17.21 -15.85
CA ALA A 34 3.46 15.92 -16.10
C ALA A 34 3.13 14.88 -15.01
N LEU A 35 3.06 15.29 -13.73
CA LEU A 35 2.67 14.39 -12.63
C LEU A 35 1.22 13.92 -12.73
N GLN A 36 0.32 14.77 -13.25
CA GLN A 36 -1.09 14.44 -13.45
C GLN A 36 -1.33 13.43 -14.59
N LEU A 37 -0.37 13.28 -15.52
CA LEU A 37 -0.50 12.30 -16.61
C LEU A 37 -0.33 10.85 -16.13
N PHE A 38 0.26 10.65 -14.95
CA PHE A 38 0.49 9.33 -14.40
C PHE A 38 -0.74 8.85 -13.64
N GLU A 39 -1.19 7.65 -13.97
CA GLU A 39 -2.21 6.98 -13.19
C GLU A 39 -1.61 6.46 -11.87
N LEU A 40 -2.48 6.16 -10.91
CA LEU A 40 -2.08 5.72 -9.58
C LEU A 40 -1.17 4.47 -9.59
N HIS A 41 -1.29 3.65 -10.63
CA HIS A 41 -0.46 2.46 -10.81
C HIS A 41 0.95 2.77 -11.30
N ASP A 42 1.14 3.84 -12.07
CA ASP A 42 2.46 4.33 -12.48
C ASP A 42 3.26 4.84 -11.29
N TRP A 43 2.55 5.29 -10.25
CA TRP A 43 3.11 5.65 -8.94
C TRP A 43 3.44 4.46 -8.04
N GLY A 44 3.38 3.24 -8.57
CA GLY A 44 3.68 2.02 -7.82
C GLY A 44 2.53 1.49 -6.96
N ARG A 45 1.31 2.01 -7.12
CA ARG A 45 0.14 1.41 -6.45
C ARG A 45 -0.24 0.10 -7.14
N ASN A 46 -0.27 -0.97 -6.36
CA ASN A 46 -0.70 -2.27 -6.86
C ASN A 46 -2.20 -2.24 -7.26
N LYS A 47 -2.50 -2.63 -8.51
CA LYS A 47 -3.86 -2.67 -9.08
C LYS A 47 -4.76 -3.71 -8.40
N ASP A 48 -4.15 -4.72 -7.79
CA ASP A 48 -4.84 -5.83 -7.12
C ASP A 48 -5.39 -5.44 -5.74
N PHE A 49 -5.09 -4.23 -5.27
CA PHE A 49 -5.59 -3.65 -4.02
C PHE A 49 -6.61 -2.56 -4.32
N LEU A 50 -7.87 -2.96 -4.41
CA LEU A 50 -8.98 -2.07 -4.73
C LEU A 50 -9.43 -1.33 -3.47
N PRO A 51 -9.42 0.02 -3.44
CA PRO A 51 -9.85 0.77 -2.27
C PRO A 51 -11.37 0.68 -2.13
N VAL A 52 -11.84 0.36 -0.93
CA VAL A 52 -13.26 0.28 -0.58
C VAL A 52 -13.48 1.03 0.73
N GLN A 53 -14.65 1.63 0.90
CA GLN A 53 -15.05 2.21 2.18
C GLN A 53 -16.08 1.32 2.86
N ILE A 54 -15.83 0.96 4.12
CA ILE A 54 -16.73 0.16 4.95
C ILE A 54 -16.88 0.90 6.26
N GLU A 55 -18.13 1.23 6.62
CA GLU A 55 -18.45 1.98 7.85
C GLU A 55 -17.65 3.30 8.00
N GLY A 56 -17.38 3.97 6.88
CA GLY A 56 -16.59 5.22 6.85
C GLY A 56 -15.07 5.03 7.04
N LYS A 57 -14.59 3.78 7.14
CA LYS A 57 -13.17 3.42 7.21
C LYS A 57 -12.67 2.97 5.84
N GLN A 58 -11.41 3.30 5.54
CA GLN A 58 -10.75 2.89 4.32
C GLN A 58 -10.18 1.47 4.46
N CYS A 59 -10.68 0.59 3.60
CA CYS A 59 -10.28 -0.80 3.46
C CYS A 59 -9.79 -1.06 2.03
N HIS A 60 -9.16 -2.21 1.82
CA HIS A 60 -8.73 -2.66 0.50
C HIS A 60 -9.20 -4.09 0.23
N GLU A 61 -9.89 -4.30 -0.87
CA GLU A 61 -10.24 -5.64 -1.36
C GLU A 61 -9.09 -6.16 -2.24
N SER A 62 -8.75 -7.43 -2.05
CA SER A 62 -7.81 -8.16 -2.88
C SER A 62 -8.28 -9.60 -3.08
N LYS A 63 -8.01 -10.15 -4.26
CA LYS A 63 -8.34 -11.53 -4.60
C LYS A 63 -7.05 -12.26 -4.91
N ILE A 64 -6.83 -13.38 -4.23
CA ILE A 64 -5.63 -14.20 -4.41
C ILE A 64 -6.05 -15.57 -4.92
N GLU A 65 -5.36 -16.06 -5.95
CA GLU A 65 -5.53 -17.43 -6.41
C GLU A 65 -4.67 -18.36 -5.57
N ASP A 66 -5.34 -19.33 -4.93
CA ASP A 66 -4.71 -20.38 -4.16
C ASP A 66 -5.00 -21.74 -4.82
N LYS A 67 -4.00 -22.63 -4.81
CA LYS A 67 -4.09 -23.93 -5.50
C LYS A 67 -5.13 -24.87 -4.88
N ASP A 68 -5.34 -24.78 -3.57
CA ASP A 68 -6.19 -25.68 -2.81
C ASP A 68 -7.57 -25.05 -2.52
N LEU A 69 -7.66 -23.72 -2.55
CA LEU A 69 -8.85 -22.94 -2.21
C LEU A 69 -9.52 -22.28 -3.40
N GLY A 70 -8.85 -22.23 -4.56
CA GLY A 70 -9.27 -21.39 -5.67
C GLY A 70 -9.11 -19.92 -5.33
N THR A 71 -10.06 -19.07 -5.75
CA THR A 71 -9.99 -17.63 -5.50
C THR A 71 -10.40 -17.30 -4.06
N VAL A 72 -9.47 -16.76 -3.29
CA VAL A 72 -9.68 -16.29 -1.92
C VAL A 72 -9.92 -14.79 -1.91
N ASP A 73 -11.02 -14.37 -1.30
CA ASP A 73 -11.36 -12.97 -1.04
C ASP A 73 -10.66 -12.47 0.22
N LEU A 74 -9.97 -11.34 0.15
CA LEU A 74 -9.33 -10.69 1.28
C LEU A 74 -9.78 -9.25 1.37
N LEU A 75 -10.33 -8.88 2.51
CA LEU A 75 -10.66 -7.51 2.84
C LEU A 75 -9.73 -7.01 3.94
N LEU A 76 -8.83 -6.10 3.58
CA LEU A 76 -7.81 -5.54 4.45
C LEU A 76 -8.29 -4.25 5.12
N HIS A 77 -8.31 -4.24 6.45
CA HIS A 77 -8.78 -3.10 7.25
C HIS A 77 -7.64 -2.11 7.54
N THR A 78 -7.21 -1.38 6.50
CA THR A 78 -6.01 -0.54 6.53
C THR A 78 -6.08 0.71 7.40
N SER A 79 -7.26 1.29 7.60
CA SER A 79 -7.45 2.49 8.43
C SER A 79 -8.02 2.17 9.83
N HIS A 80 -7.99 0.91 10.25
CA HIS A 80 -8.60 0.53 11.52
C HIS A 80 -7.72 0.93 12.70
N ASP A 81 -8.30 1.59 13.71
CA ASP A 81 -7.58 2.14 14.88
C ASP A 81 -6.82 1.09 15.68
N LYS A 82 -7.29 -0.16 15.63
CA LYS A 82 -6.62 -1.32 16.21
C LYS A 82 -5.60 -1.90 15.23
N ARG A 83 -4.53 -1.16 14.92
CA ARG A 83 -3.36 -1.74 14.24
C ARG A 83 -2.76 -2.80 15.15
N VAL A 84 -2.61 -4.02 14.65
CA VAL A 84 -2.20 -5.14 15.51
C VAL A 84 -0.68 -5.27 15.50
N THR A 85 -0.03 -4.47 16.33
CA THR A 85 1.43 -4.47 16.53
C THR A 85 1.88 -5.58 17.50
N HIS A 86 0.96 -6.18 18.25
CA HIS A 86 1.27 -6.99 19.43
C HIS A 86 1.63 -8.46 19.17
N TYR A 87 1.51 -8.96 17.93
CA TYR A 87 1.77 -10.39 17.67
C TYR A 87 3.24 -10.75 17.47
N GLY A 88 4.17 -9.78 17.54
CA GLY A 88 5.58 -10.01 17.16
C GLY A 88 5.76 -10.34 15.67
N LEU A 89 4.68 -10.28 14.89
CA LEU A 89 4.68 -10.52 13.45
C LEU A 89 5.18 -9.32 12.66
N GLN A 90 5.13 -8.12 13.26
CA GLN A 90 5.66 -6.90 12.69
C GLN A 90 7.18 -6.88 12.84
N GLY A 91 7.88 -7.07 11.72
CA GLY A 91 9.31 -6.89 11.60
C GLY A 91 9.68 -5.71 10.71
N ARG A 92 10.95 -5.63 10.32
CA ARG A 92 11.44 -4.60 9.40
C ARG A 92 10.69 -4.70 8.07
N ALA A 93 10.21 -3.56 7.58
CA ALA A 93 9.55 -3.46 6.27
C ALA A 93 8.38 -4.43 6.09
N THR A 94 7.68 -4.70 7.18
CA THR A 94 6.41 -5.43 7.16
C THR A 94 5.36 -4.65 7.89
N ASP A 95 4.15 -4.67 7.36
CA ASP A 95 2.98 -4.15 8.05
C ASP A 95 2.00 -5.30 8.32
N VAL A 96 1.27 -5.21 9.42
CA VAL A 96 0.30 -6.24 9.83
C VAL A 96 -1.05 -5.57 9.99
N VAL A 97 -2.00 -5.99 9.15
CA VAL A 97 -3.35 -5.43 9.12
C VAL A 97 -4.40 -6.50 9.41
N PRO A 98 -5.48 -6.16 10.12
CA PRO A 98 -6.62 -7.07 10.26
C PRO A 98 -7.23 -7.38 8.89
N VAL A 99 -7.65 -8.64 8.71
CA VAL A 99 -8.26 -9.11 7.47
C VAL A 99 -9.52 -9.90 7.75
N THR A 100 -10.50 -9.75 6.88
CA THR A 100 -11.71 -10.59 6.83
C THR A 100 -11.79 -11.28 5.48
N SER A 101 -12.23 -12.54 5.48
CA SER A 101 -12.37 -13.38 4.28
C SER A 101 -13.52 -14.35 4.46
N GLU A 102 -14.46 -14.38 3.53
CA GLU A 102 -15.57 -15.34 3.58
C GLU A 102 -15.09 -16.77 3.28
N VAL A 103 -14.22 -16.93 2.29
CA VAL A 103 -13.70 -18.25 1.87
C VAL A 103 -12.90 -18.89 3.00
N LEU A 104 -12.01 -18.14 3.64
CA LEU A 104 -11.20 -18.66 4.75
C LEU A 104 -12.03 -18.94 6.00
N THR A 105 -13.03 -18.11 6.30
CA THR A 105 -13.90 -18.32 7.46
C THR A 105 -14.74 -19.59 7.31
N LYS A 106 -15.20 -19.90 6.09
CA LYS A 106 -15.94 -21.15 5.80
C LYS A 106 -15.06 -22.38 5.91
N LYS A 107 -13.80 -22.32 5.45
CA LYS A 107 -12.86 -23.47 5.53
C LYS A 107 -12.35 -23.71 6.94
N TYR A 108 -12.05 -22.64 7.67
CA TYR A 108 -11.49 -22.71 9.01
C TYR A 108 -12.49 -22.17 10.03
N LEU A 109 -13.49 -23.00 10.35
CA LEU A 109 -14.61 -22.68 11.26
C LEU A 109 -14.17 -22.13 12.63
N HIS A 110 -12.94 -22.42 13.08
CA HIS A 110 -12.37 -22.00 14.37
C HIS A 110 -11.50 -20.73 14.30
N VAL A 111 -11.34 -20.10 13.13
CA VAL A 111 -10.49 -18.91 12.94
C VAL A 111 -11.32 -17.61 12.96
N GLN A 112 -12.58 -17.68 13.37
CA GLN A 112 -13.54 -16.57 13.32
C GLN A 112 -13.10 -15.30 14.05
N ASP A 113 -12.24 -15.39 15.07
CA ASP A 113 -12.01 -14.24 15.95
C ASP A 113 -10.91 -13.27 15.49
N TRP A 114 -9.93 -13.68 14.69
CA TRP A 114 -8.92 -12.75 14.17
C TRP A 114 -8.02 -13.36 13.09
N MET A 115 -8.17 -12.89 11.85
CA MET A 115 -7.18 -13.07 10.79
C MET A 115 -6.38 -11.78 10.60
N VAL A 116 -5.10 -11.91 10.30
CA VAL A 116 -4.24 -10.78 9.97
C VAL A 116 -3.46 -11.09 8.69
N ALA A 117 -3.28 -10.10 7.83
CA ALA A 117 -2.35 -10.16 6.71
C ALA A 117 -1.05 -9.47 7.08
N LYS A 118 0.06 -10.14 6.79
CA LYS A 118 1.40 -9.58 6.86
C LYS A 118 1.84 -9.15 5.47
N ILE A 119 1.95 -7.84 5.27
CA ILE A 119 2.34 -7.22 4.00
C ILE A 119 3.84 -6.96 4.04
N PHE A 120 4.56 -7.34 2.99
CA PHE A 120 5.99 -7.11 2.85
C PHE A 120 6.27 -5.98 1.86
N TRP A 121 7.11 -5.03 2.25
CA TRP A 121 7.61 -4.00 1.35
C TRP A 121 8.85 -4.52 0.62
N GLY A 122 8.71 -4.77 -0.68
CA GLY A 122 9.75 -5.41 -1.51
C GLY A 122 11.07 -4.63 -1.63
N GLU A 123 11.12 -3.37 -1.23
CA GLU A 123 12.32 -2.53 -1.40
C GLU A 123 13.35 -2.75 -0.27
N ALA A 124 12.92 -3.07 0.96
CA ALA A 124 13.85 -3.25 2.08
C ALA A 124 14.37 -4.70 2.26
N SER A 125 13.76 -5.67 1.57
CA SER A 125 14.24 -7.06 1.55
C SER A 125 15.48 -7.28 0.68
N ARG A 126 15.89 -6.26 -0.10
CA ARG A 126 17.04 -6.34 -1.02
C ARG A 126 18.40 -6.07 -0.35
N THR A 127 18.44 -5.82 0.95
CA THR A 127 19.67 -5.41 1.68
C THR A 127 20.34 -6.52 2.49
N THR A 128 20.08 -7.80 2.16
CA THR A 128 20.80 -8.94 2.73
C THR A 128 21.80 -9.51 1.74
#